data_AF-A0A933CR83-F1
#
_entry.id   AF-A0A933CR83-F1
#
_cell.length_a   1.000
_cell.length_b   1.000
_cell.length_c   1.000
_cell.angle_alpha   90.00
_cell.angle_beta   90.00
_cell.angle_gamma   90.00
#
_symmetry.space_group_name_H-M   'P 1'
#
loop_
_entity.id
_entity.type
_entity.pdbx_description
1 polymer ?
#
loop_
_entity_poly.entity_id
_entity_poly.type
_entity_poly.pdbx_seq_one_letter_code
_entity_poly.pdbx_strand_id
1 'polypeptide(L)'
;MLKTERLPIISWRVARLYKEVRSAPKGTGYFHENEKGAAGILAEYLHVDAPTALETYRLCRDAYTTDGIPCNDEIHEHLKLDAQILKLPEPKQISDVFDFTLQREVNREIGIK
;
A
#
# COMPACT_ATOMS: atom_id res chain seq x y z
N MET A 1 27.40 17.18 7.01
CA MET A 1 26.83 17.43 8.35
C MET A 1 25.67 18.40 8.18
N LEU A 2 24.45 17.88 7.99
CA LEU A 2 23.25 18.70 7.79
C LEU A 2 22.71 19.12 9.15
N LYS A 3 22.57 20.44 9.35
CA LYS A 3 22.00 21.03 10.57
C LYS A 3 20.53 20.63 10.67
N THR A 4 20.19 19.91 11.74
CA THR A 4 18.82 19.57 12.11
C THR A 4 18.16 20.79 12.76
N GLU A 5 17.62 21.69 11.94
CA GLU A 5 16.61 22.63 12.40
C GLU A 5 15.36 21.84 12.80
N ARG A 6 14.87 22.05 14.03
CA ARG A 6 13.64 21.43 14.52
C ARG A 6 12.47 21.97 13.69
N LEU A 7 12.09 21.21 12.68
CA LEU A 7 10.85 21.43 11.94
C LEU A 7 9.66 21.39 12.91
N PRO A 8 8.67 22.29 12.78
CA PRO A 8 7.48 22.30 13.63
C PRO A 8 6.78 20.93 13.60
N ILE A 9 6.14 20.52 14.69
CA ILE A 9 5.59 19.16 14.91
C ILE A 9 4.68 18.69 13.75
N ILE A 10 3.94 19.61 13.10
CA ILE A 10 3.11 19.36 11.92
C ILE A 10 3.98 18.99 10.70
N SER A 11 5.09 19.70 10.49
CA SER A 11 6.01 19.47 9.38
C SER A 11 6.70 18.11 9.45
N TRP A 12 7.04 17.61 10.64
CA TRP A 12 7.71 16.30 10.75
C TRP A 12 6.75 15.13 10.51
N ARG A 13 5.47 15.24 10.92
CA ARG A 13 4.45 14.22 10.63
C ARG A 13 4.18 14.12 9.13
N VAL A 14 4.04 15.26 8.45
CA VAL A 14 3.87 15.31 6.99
C VAL A 14 5.11 14.78 6.27
N ALA A 15 6.31 15.19 6.70
CA ALA A 15 7.56 14.69 6.12
C ALA A 15 7.76 13.18 6.34
N ARG A 16 7.28 12.65 7.47
CA ARG A 16 7.28 11.21 7.74
C ARG A 16 6.30 10.47 6.84
N LEU A 17 5.05 10.95 6.75
CA LEU A 17 4.03 10.37 5.87
C LEU A 17 4.52 10.35 4.42
N TYR A 18 5.11 11.45 3.94
CA TYR A 18 5.70 11.52 2.61
C TYR A 18 6.79 10.46 2.38
N LYS A 19 7.68 10.23 3.36
CA LYS A 19 8.70 9.18 3.26
C LYS A 19 8.08 7.78 3.19
N GLU A 20 7.06 7.52 4.01
CA GLU A 20 6.34 6.24 4.02
C GLU A 20 5.65 6.00 2.66
N VAL A 21 4.87 6.97 2.19
CA VAL A 21 4.18 6.93 0.88
C VAL A 21 5.18 6.79 -0.29
N ARG A 22 6.32 7.49 -0.26
CA ARG A 22 7.37 7.36 -1.29
C ARG A 22 8.05 6.00 -1.31
N SER A 23 8.09 5.29 -0.18
CA SER A 23 8.68 3.97 -0.09
C SER A 23 7.74 2.85 -0.56
N ALA A 24 6.43 3.04 -0.40
CA ALA A 24 5.43 2.00 -0.66
C ALA A 24 5.47 1.47 -2.10
N PRO A 25 5.50 2.31 -3.16
CA PRO A 25 5.57 1.80 -4.53
C PRO A 25 6.84 1.02 -4.84
N LYS A 26 7.95 1.28 -4.14
CA LYS A 26 9.20 0.52 -4.32
C LYS A 26 9.07 -0.90 -3.77
N GLY A 27 8.46 -1.04 -2.59
CA GLY A 27 8.18 -2.35 -2.00
C GLY A 27 7.22 -3.15 -2.87
N THR A 28 6.15 -2.48 -3.31
CA THR A 28 5.17 -3.03 -4.25
C THR A 28 5.81 -3.49 -5.57
N GLY A 29 6.62 -2.65 -6.21
CA GLY A 29 7.31 -3.00 -7.46
C GLY A 29 8.23 -4.21 -7.27
N TYR A 30 8.96 -4.26 -6.15
CA TYR A 30 9.78 -5.43 -5.82
C TYR A 30 8.95 -6.71 -5.73
N PHE A 31 7.81 -6.67 -5.04
CA PHE A 31 6.91 -7.82 -4.92
C PHE A 31 6.37 -8.27 -6.28
N HIS A 32 6.08 -7.35 -7.20
CA HIS A 32 5.56 -7.67 -8.54
C HIS A 32 6.61 -8.19 -9.52
N GLU A 33 7.83 -7.66 -9.44
CA GLU A 33 8.90 -7.93 -10.41
C GLU A 33 9.82 -9.08 -9.97
N ASN A 34 9.84 -9.41 -8.67
CA ASN A 34 10.78 -10.38 -8.10
C ASN A 34 10.06 -11.55 -7.41
N GLU A 35 9.48 -12.46 -8.20
CA GLU A 35 8.75 -13.63 -7.72
C GLU A 35 9.53 -14.45 -6.66
N LYS A 36 10.80 -14.76 -6.93
CA LYS A 36 11.61 -15.57 -6.01
C LYS A 36 11.94 -14.82 -4.71
N GLY A 37 12.23 -13.52 -4.82
CA GLY A 37 12.50 -12.67 -3.66
C GLY A 37 11.27 -12.51 -2.78
N ALA A 38 10.12 -12.20 -3.39
CA ALA A 38 8.84 -12.08 -2.70
C ALA A 38 8.43 -13.40 -2.02
N ALA A 39 8.52 -14.52 -2.74
CA ALA A 39 8.27 -15.84 -2.17
C ALA A 39 9.23 -16.18 -1.02
N GLY A 40 10.49 -15.77 -1.11
CA GLY A 40 11.46 -15.95 -0.02
C GLY A 40 11.07 -15.21 1.25
N ILE A 41 10.59 -13.97 1.12
CA ILE A 41 10.06 -13.18 2.26
C ILE A 41 8.85 -13.88 2.87
N LEU A 42 7.93 -14.39 2.04
CA LEU A 42 6.75 -15.13 2.53
C LEU A 42 7.15 -16.44 3.23
N ALA A 43 8.13 -17.18 2.70
CA ALA A 43 8.62 -18.41 3.32
C ALA A 43 9.16 -18.15 4.73
N GLU A 44 9.96 -17.09 4.89
CA GLU A 44 10.52 -16.69 6.18
C GLU A 44 9.42 -16.24 7.14
N TYR A 45 8.52 -15.35 6.70
CA TYR A 45 7.50 -14.75 7.55
C TYR A 45 6.38 -15.72 7.96
N LEU A 46 5.93 -16.58 7.04
CA LEU A 46 4.86 -17.54 7.27
C LEU A 46 5.37 -18.88 7.81
N HIS A 47 6.69 -19.07 7.89
CA HIS A 47 7.34 -20.31 8.33
C HIS A 47 6.90 -21.55 7.53
N VAL A 48 6.89 -21.44 6.20
CA VAL A 48 6.54 -22.51 5.26
C VAL A 48 7.70 -22.85 4.33
N ASP A 49 7.67 -24.01 3.68
CA ASP A 49 8.69 -24.38 2.70
C ASP A 49 8.61 -23.51 1.43
N ALA A 50 9.72 -23.47 0.70
CA ALA A 50 9.87 -22.63 -0.49
C ALA A 50 8.83 -22.93 -1.59
N PRO A 51 8.52 -24.19 -1.93
CA PRO A 51 7.41 -24.51 -2.84
C PRO A 51 6.07 -23.93 -2.40
N THR A 52 5.66 -24.12 -1.15
CA THR A 52 4.39 -23.57 -0.63
C THR A 52 4.39 -22.05 -0.66
N ALA A 53 5.49 -21.39 -0.30
CA ALA A 53 5.60 -19.93 -0.35
C ALA A 53 5.49 -19.39 -1.78
N LEU A 54 6.11 -20.08 -2.75
CA LEU A 54 6.06 -19.68 -4.16
C LEU A 54 4.65 -19.81 -4.74
N GLU A 55 3.96 -20.91 -4.44
CA GLU A 55 2.56 -21.08 -4.85
C GLU A 55 1.65 -20.03 -4.21
N THR A 56 1.83 -19.79 -2.90
CA THR A 56 1.10 -18.75 -2.17
C THR A 56 1.32 -17.38 -2.79
N TYR A 57 2.58 -17.01 -3.10
CA TYR A 57 2.89 -15.76 -3.78
C TYR A 57 2.12 -15.63 -5.10
N ARG A 58 2.12 -16.68 -5.94
CA ARG A 58 1.44 -16.65 -7.25
C ARG A 58 -0.06 -16.48 -7.11
N LEU A 59 -0.68 -17.13 -6.12
CA LEU A 59 -2.11 -16.98 -5.83
C LEU A 59 -2.47 -15.57 -5.35
N CYS A 60 -1.57 -14.94 -4.60
CA CYS A 60 -1.80 -13.61 -4.03
C CYS A 60 -1.28 -12.45 -4.89
N ARG A 61 -0.51 -12.71 -5.96
CA ARG A 61 0.19 -11.68 -6.73
C ARG A 61 -0.74 -10.55 -7.19
N ASP A 62 -1.90 -10.93 -7.70
CA ASP A 62 -2.86 -9.97 -8.26
C ASP A 62 -3.57 -9.13 -7.18
N ALA A 63 -3.46 -9.52 -5.90
CA ALA A 63 -3.99 -8.73 -4.78
C ALA A 63 -3.07 -7.57 -4.38
N TYR A 64 -1.81 -7.54 -4.86
CA TYR A 64 -0.93 -6.40 -4.65
C TYR A 64 -1.25 -5.32 -5.68
N THR A 65 -1.68 -4.14 -5.25
CA THR A 65 -1.74 -2.94 -6.12
C THR A 65 -0.38 -2.70 -6.75
N THR A 66 -0.27 -2.15 -7.96
CA THR A 66 1.04 -1.81 -8.58
C THR A 66 1.50 -0.38 -8.27
N ASP A 67 0.56 0.52 -8.01
CA ASP A 67 0.75 1.95 -7.80
C ASP A 67 0.39 2.42 -6.38
N GLY A 68 0.00 1.49 -5.50
CA GLY A 68 -0.43 1.78 -4.14
C GLY A 68 -1.84 2.37 -4.04
N ILE A 69 -2.63 2.36 -5.11
CA ILE A 69 -4.00 2.87 -5.15
C ILE A 69 -4.93 1.72 -5.61
N PRO A 70 -5.80 1.20 -4.72
CA PRO A 70 -6.82 0.24 -5.13
C PRO A 70 -7.78 0.85 -6.15
N CYS A 71 -8.40 0.03 -6.98
CA CYS A 71 -9.39 0.54 -7.91
C CYS A 71 -10.69 0.95 -7.19
N ASN A 72 -11.47 1.84 -7.80
CA ASN A 72 -12.69 2.34 -7.17
C ASN A 72 -13.69 1.21 -6.83
N ASP A 73 -13.76 0.15 -7.64
CA ASP A 73 -14.66 -0.98 -7.40
C ASP A 73 -14.25 -1.77 -6.15
N GLU A 74 -12.96 -2.02 -5.96
CA GLU A 74 -12.43 -2.65 -4.74
C GLU A 74 -12.73 -1.81 -3.50
N ILE A 75 -12.52 -0.49 -3.58
CA ILE A 75 -12.80 0.44 -2.48
C ILE A 75 -14.30 0.46 -2.17
N HIS A 76 -15.16 0.49 -3.18
CA HIS A 76 -16.60 0.44 -2.99
C HIS A 76 -17.05 -0.85 -2.29
N GLU A 77 -16.55 -2.01 -2.70
CA GLU A 77 -16.90 -3.27 -2.05
C GLU A 77 -16.38 -3.33 -0.60
N HIS A 78 -15.20 -2.77 -0.33
CA HIS A 78 -14.70 -2.63 1.04
C HIS A 78 -15.60 -1.73 1.90
N LEU A 79 -15.95 -0.53 1.41
CA LEU A 79 -16.82 0.40 2.13
C LEU A 79 -18.22 -0.16 2.38
N LYS A 80 -18.71 -1.00 1.46
CA LYS A 80 -19.98 -1.72 1.62
C LYS A 80 -19.92 -2.79 2.70
N LEU A 81 -18.85 -3.57 2.75
CA LEU A 81 -18.62 -4.56 3.81
C LEU A 81 -18.48 -3.88 5.18
N ASP A 82 -17.70 -2.79 5.25
CA ASP A 82 -17.53 -2.01 6.47
C ASP A 82 -18.87 -1.44 6.96
N ALA A 83 -19.71 -0.92 6.07
CA ALA A 83 -21.03 -0.45 6.44
C ALA A 83 -21.91 -1.54 7.05
N GLN A 84 -21.86 -2.77 6.51
CA GLN A 84 -22.58 -3.91 7.08
C GLN A 84 -22.05 -4.30 8.47
N ILE A 85 -20.73 -4.40 8.62
CA ILE A 85 -20.07 -4.78 9.88
C ILE A 85 -20.36 -3.74 10.97
N LEU A 86 -20.24 -2.45 10.61
CA LEU A 86 -20.42 -1.32 11.52
C LEU A 86 -21.89 -0.90 11.69
N LYS A 87 -22.83 -1.55 10.98
CA LYS A 87 -24.26 -1.23 10.97
C LYS A 87 -24.56 0.22 10.62
N LEU A 88 -23.82 0.75 9.65
CA LEU A 88 -24.09 2.07 9.08
C LEU A 88 -25.33 2.00 8.16
N PRO A 89 -26.12 3.09 8.06
CA PRO A 89 -27.29 3.12 7.19
C PRO A 89 -26.93 2.98 5.71
N GLU A 90 -25.77 3.49 5.31
CA GLU A 90 -25.23 3.41 3.96
C GLU A 90 -23.70 3.39 3.97
N PRO A 91 -23.04 2.84 2.93
CA PRO A 91 -21.61 2.97 2.74
C PRO A 91 -21.19 4.44 2.60
N LYS A 92 -20.03 4.78 3.16
CA LYS A 92 -19.44 6.11 2.96
C LYS A 92 -18.96 6.29 1.51
N GLN A 93 -18.88 7.54 1.06
CA GLN A 93 -18.25 7.85 -0.22
C GLN A 93 -16.74 7.66 -0.11
N ILE A 94 -16.09 7.26 -1.21
CA ILE A 94 -14.62 7.06 -1.25
C ILE A 94 -13.89 8.31 -0.73
N SER A 95 -14.29 9.49 -1.20
CA SER A 95 -13.67 10.77 -0.86
C SER A 95 -13.80 11.17 0.60
N ASP A 96 -14.75 10.57 1.34
CA ASP A 96 -14.95 10.87 2.76
C ASP A 96 -13.95 10.11 3.65
N VAL A 97 -13.34 9.06 3.11
CA VAL A 97 -12.50 8.11 3.87
C VAL A 97 -11.06 8.09 3.35
N PHE A 98 -10.89 8.14 2.03
CA PHE A 98 -9.59 7.97 1.38
C PHE A 98 -9.13 9.25 0.67
N ASP A 99 -7.88 9.64 0.92
CA ASP A 99 -7.16 10.68 0.18
C ASP A 99 -5.90 10.11 -0.45
N PHE A 100 -5.94 9.88 -1.76
CA PHE A 100 -4.81 9.38 -2.55
C PHE A 100 -4.01 10.50 -3.23
N THR A 101 -4.26 11.78 -2.92
CA THR A 101 -3.60 12.92 -3.58
C THR A 101 -2.07 12.82 -3.47
N LEU A 102 -1.57 12.55 -2.26
CA LEU A 102 -0.14 12.42 -2.01
C LEU A 102 0.47 11.19 -2.70
N GLN A 103 -0.24 10.06 -2.72
CA GLN A 103 0.22 8.85 -3.43
C GLN A 103 0.34 9.12 -4.95
N ARG A 104 -0.64 9.80 -5.55
CA ARG A 104 -0.62 10.18 -6.98
C ARG A 104 0.52 11.14 -7.30
N GLU A 105 0.81 12.10 -6.43
CA GLU A 105 1.95 13.01 -6.58
C GLU A 105 3.27 12.24 -6.55
N VAL A 106 3.45 11.37 -5.55
CA VAL A 106 4.63 10.50 -5.44
C VAL A 106 4.78 9.60 -6.65
N ASN A 107 3.73 8.94 -7.12
CA ASN A 107 3.78 8.06 -8.29
C ASN A 107 4.27 8.82 -9.53
N ARG A 108 3.76 10.04 -9.75
CA ARG A 108 4.22 10.91 -10.83
C ARG A 108 5.70 11.26 -10.71
N GLU A 109 6.18 11.59 -9.51
CA GLU A 109 7.58 11.93 -9.27
C GLU A 109 8.55 10.78 -9.56
N ILE A 110 8.13 9.54 -9.32
CA ILE A 110 8.97 8.34 -9.49
C ILE A 110 8.68 7.57 -10.77
N GLY A 111 7.80 8.10 -11.64
CA GLY A 111 7.52 7.55 -12.97
C GLY A 111 6.60 6.34 -13.00
N ILE A 112 5.82 6.11 -11.94
CA ILE A 112 4.78 5.07 -11.89
C ILE A 112 3.49 5.63 -12.49
N LYS A 113 2.88 4.87 -13.39
CA LYS A 113 1.63 5.22 -14.09
C LYS A 113 0.43 4.65 -13.39
#